data_AF-A0A8T6BQ19-F1
#
_entry.id   AF-A0A8T6BQ19-F1
#
_cell.length_a   1.000
_cell.length_b   1.000
_cell.length_c   1.000
_cell.angle_alpha   90.00
_cell.angle_beta   90.00
_cell.angle_gamma   90.00
#
_symmetry.space_group_name_H-M   'P 1'
#
loop_
_entity.id
_entity.type
_entity.pdbx_description
1 polymer ?
#
loop_
_entity_poly.entity_id
_entity_poly.type
_entity_poly.pdbx_seq_one_letter_code
_entity_poly.pdbx_strand_id
1 'polypeptide(L)'
;EIDAHRARALNPEHPVIRGTSANPDTYFQSREATNPWYDAVYDHVEQAMNDFSAATGRQYQPFEYYGHPQAERVIILMGSAIGTCEEVVDELLTRGEKVGVLKVRLYRPFSAKHLLQALPGSVRSVAVLDRTKEPGAQAEPLYLDVMTALAEAFNNGERETLPRVIGGRYGLSSKEFGPDCVLAVFAELNAAKPKARFTVGIYDDVTNLSLPLPENTLPNSAKLEALFYGLGSDGSISATKNNIKIIGNSTPWYAQGYFVYDSKKAGGLTVSHLRVSEQPIRSAYLISQADFVGCHQLQFIDKYQMAERLKPGGIFLLNTPYSADEVWSRLPQEVQAVLNQKKARFYVINAAKIARECGLAARINTVMQMAFFHLTQILPGDSALAELQGAIAKSYSSKGQDLVERNWQALALARESVEEVPLQPVNPHSANRPPVVSDAAPDFVKTVTA
;
A
#
# COMPACT_ATOMS: atom_id res chain seq x y z
N GLU A 1 22.58 -33.46 -3.71
CA GLU A 1 23.02 -32.04 -3.78
C GLU A 1 23.47 -31.46 -2.44
N ILE A 2 22.73 -31.65 -1.35
CA ILE A 2 23.11 -31.17 0.01
C ILE A 2 24.46 -31.73 0.46
N ASP A 3 24.71 -33.03 0.30
CA ASP A 3 25.99 -33.64 0.71
C ASP A 3 27.17 -33.08 -0.08
N ALA A 4 26.98 -32.81 -1.37
CA ALA A 4 28.01 -32.17 -2.20
C ALA A 4 28.31 -30.74 -1.73
N HIS A 5 27.29 -29.97 -1.31
CA HIS A 5 27.51 -28.66 -0.70
C HIS A 5 28.30 -28.77 0.62
N ARG A 6 27.93 -29.71 1.50
CA ARG A 6 28.63 -29.96 2.76
C ARG A 6 30.08 -30.40 2.55
N ALA A 7 30.32 -31.25 1.55
CA ALA A 7 31.66 -31.73 1.20
C ALA A 7 32.60 -30.60 0.72
N ARG A 8 32.08 -29.48 0.19
CA ARG A 8 32.86 -28.30 -0.19
C ARG A 8 33.11 -27.32 0.97
N ALA A 9 32.63 -27.62 2.17
CA ALA A 9 32.85 -26.78 3.34
C ALA A 9 34.33 -26.78 3.75
N LEU A 10 34.77 -25.70 4.40
CA LEU A 10 36.08 -25.67 5.04
C LEU A 10 36.07 -26.64 6.23
N ASN A 11 36.89 -27.69 6.14
CA ASN A 11 37.06 -28.68 7.19
C ASN A 11 38.54 -29.10 7.23
N PRO A 12 39.20 -29.10 8.41
CA PRO A 12 40.58 -29.55 8.53
C PRO A 12 40.80 -31.02 8.11
N GLU A 13 39.78 -31.87 8.13
CA GLU A 13 39.87 -33.28 7.71
C GLU A 13 39.93 -33.43 6.18
N HIS A 14 39.46 -32.43 5.42
CA HIS A 14 39.53 -32.38 3.96
C HIS A 14 39.77 -30.93 3.50
N PRO A 15 40.97 -30.39 3.74
CA PRO A 15 41.24 -28.96 3.62
C PRO A 15 41.30 -28.51 2.16
N VAL A 16 40.84 -27.28 1.92
CA VAL A 16 40.94 -26.59 0.63
C VAL A 16 41.41 -25.16 0.85
N ILE A 17 42.12 -24.59 -0.12
CA ILE A 17 42.49 -23.18 -0.14
C ILE A 17 41.47 -22.43 -1.00
N ARG A 18 40.97 -21.28 -0.52
CA ARG A 18 40.01 -20.41 -1.22
C ARG A 18 40.36 -18.94 -0.97
N GLY A 19 40.00 -18.07 -1.91
CA GLY A 19 40.32 -16.64 -1.81
C GLY A 19 41.80 -16.33 -2.02
N THR A 20 42.45 -17.06 -2.93
CA THR A 20 43.84 -16.80 -3.31
C THR A 20 43.98 -15.46 -4.03
N SER A 21 45.20 -14.93 -4.05
CA SER A 21 45.58 -13.84 -4.96
C SER A 21 45.91 -14.42 -6.33
N ALA A 22 45.45 -13.77 -7.41
CA ALA A 22 45.73 -14.17 -8.78
C ALA A 22 46.22 -12.97 -9.60
N ASN A 23 47.16 -13.22 -10.50
CA ASN A 23 47.68 -12.23 -11.44
C ASN A 23 46.79 -12.13 -12.70
N PRO A 24 47.03 -11.15 -13.59
CA PRO A 24 46.29 -11.03 -14.85
C PRO A 24 46.36 -12.25 -15.77
N ASP A 25 47.36 -13.12 -15.59
CA ASP A 25 47.57 -14.35 -16.36
C ASP A 25 46.48 -15.41 -16.18
N THR A 26 45.76 -15.40 -15.05
CA THR A 26 44.82 -16.46 -14.64
C THR A 26 43.49 -15.93 -14.10
N TYR A 27 43.44 -14.67 -13.66
CA TYR A 27 42.25 -14.11 -13.03
C TYR A 27 41.05 -14.09 -13.98
N PHE A 28 41.23 -13.67 -15.24
CA PHE A 28 40.11 -13.54 -16.18
C PHE A 28 39.48 -14.90 -16.50
N GLN A 29 40.30 -15.90 -16.81
CA GLN A 29 39.84 -17.27 -17.08
C GLN A 29 39.10 -17.85 -15.87
N SER A 30 39.60 -17.60 -14.65
CA SER A 30 38.96 -18.06 -13.42
C SER A 30 37.62 -17.38 -13.16
N ARG A 31 37.44 -16.14 -13.62
CA ARG A 31 36.18 -15.40 -13.50
C ARG A 31 35.13 -15.93 -14.48
N GLU A 32 35.51 -16.15 -15.74
CA GLU A 32 34.65 -16.74 -16.79
C GLU A 32 34.32 -18.21 -16.51
N ALA A 33 35.18 -18.93 -15.79
CA ALA A 33 34.90 -20.30 -15.38
C ALA A 33 33.62 -20.41 -14.53
N THR A 34 33.09 -19.31 -13.97
CA THR A 34 31.83 -19.33 -13.20
C THR A 34 30.56 -19.27 -14.05
N ASN A 35 30.68 -19.00 -15.36
CA ASN A 35 29.52 -18.81 -16.24
C ASN A 35 28.52 -19.97 -16.24
N PRO A 36 28.93 -21.27 -16.29
CA PRO A 36 27.98 -22.38 -16.29
C PRO A 36 27.04 -22.40 -15.07
N TRP A 37 27.49 -21.87 -13.92
CA TRP A 37 26.64 -21.77 -12.73
C TRP A 37 25.60 -20.68 -12.88
N TYR A 38 25.93 -19.53 -13.49
CA TYR A 38 24.98 -18.44 -13.75
C TYR A 38 23.98 -18.82 -14.84
N ASP A 39 24.43 -19.48 -15.90
CA ASP A 39 23.58 -19.96 -16.99
C ASP A 39 22.49 -20.91 -16.49
N ALA A 40 22.83 -21.77 -15.51
CA ALA A 40 21.90 -22.72 -14.90
C ALA A 40 20.94 -22.11 -13.86
N VAL A 41 21.19 -20.90 -13.33
CA VAL A 41 20.35 -20.32 -12.26
C VAL A 41 18.90 -20.18 -12.70
N TYR A 42 18.66 -19.78 -13.95
CA TYR A 42 17.31 -19.56 -14.44
C TYR A 42 16.46 -20.83 -14.29
N ASP A 43 16.95 -21.96 -14.81
CA ASP A 43 16.26 -23.25 -14.78
C ASP A 43 16.03 -23.73 -13.33
N HIS A 44 17.01 -23.52 -12.45
CA HIS A 44 16.85 -23.85 -11.03
C HIS A 44 15.78 -23.00 -10.33
N VAL A 45 15.70 -21.71 -10.65
CA VAL A 45 14.66 -20.82 -10.11
C VAL A 45 13.28 -21.19 -10.66
N GLU A 46 13.19 -21.47 -11.96
CA GLU A 46 11.94 -21.92 -12.59
C GLU A 46 11.45 -23.24 -11.98
N GLN A 47 12.33 -24.23 -11.80
CA GLN A 47 11.99 -25.47 -11.12
C GLN A 47 11.49 -25.21 -9.69
N ALA A 48 12.16 -24.36 -8.92
CA ALA A 48 11.71 -24.01 -7.57
C ALA A 48 10.34 -23.31 -7.56
N MET A 49 10.04 -22.47 -8.56
CA MET A 49 8.72 -21.86 -8.72
C MET A 49 7.64 -22.89 -9.09
N ASN A 50 7.98 -23.88 -9.93
CA ASN A 50 7.09 -24.98 -10.27
C ASN A 50 6.79 -25.88 -9.05
N ASP A 51 7.81 -26.22 -8.27
CA ASP A 51 7.66 -26.99 -7.03
C ASP A 51 6.78 -26.23 -6.02
N PHE A 52 6.98 -24.91 -5.91
CA PHE A 52 6.13 -24.05 -5.09
C PHE A 52 4.68 -24.03 -5.59
N SER A 53 4.46 -24.02 -6.90
CA SER A 53 3.13 -24.11 -7.49
C SER A 53 2.48 -25.45 -7.18
N ALA A 54 3.20 -26.57 -7.31
CA ALA A 54 2.69 -27.91 -6.98
C ALA A 54 2.30 -28.02 -5.49
N ALA A 55 3.09 -27.42 -4.59
CA ALA A 55 2.83 -27.46 -3.16
C ALA A 55 1.71 -26.52 -2.68
N THR A 56 1.44 -25.44 -3.41
CA THR A 56 0.61 -24.33 -2.90
C THR A 56 -0.52 -23.86 -3.80
N GLY A 57 -0.56 -24.34 -5.05
CA GLY A 57 -1.47 -23.87 -6.10
C GLY A 57 -1.14 -22.48 -6.66
N ARG A 58 -0.10 -21.80 -6.17
CA ARG A 58 0.31 -20.47 -6.63
C ARG A 58 1.45 -20.58 -7.62
N GLN A 59 1.16 -20.31 -8.88
CA GLN A 59 2.15 -20.34 -9.95
C GLN A 59 2.92 -19.03 -10.05
N TYR A 60 4.22 -19.14 -10.31
CA TYR A 60 5.11 -18.02 -10.62
C TYR A 60 5.98 -18.39 -11.81
N GLN A 61 6.47 -17.37 -12.51
CA GLN A 61 7.54 -17.48 -13.48
C GLN A 61 8.56 -16.35 -13.25
N PRO A 62 9.83 -16.51 -13.66
CA PRO A 62 10.84 -15.45 -13.58
C PRO A 62 10.39 -14.13 -14.25
N PHE A 63 9.62 -14.24 -15.33
CA PHE A 63 8.91 -13.14 -15.99
C PHE A 63 7.46 -13.56 -16.23
N GLU A 64 6.51 -12.74 -15.80
CA GLU A 64 5.08 -13.05 -15.92
C GLU A 64 4.35 -11.93 -16.65
N TYR A 65 3.53 -12.27 -17.63
CA TYR A 65 2.66 -11.32 -18.31
C TYR A 65 1.24 -11.37 -17.77
N TYR A 66 0.61 -10.21 -17.64
CA TYR A 66 -0.81 -10.07 -17.28
C TYR A 66 -1.45 -8.97 -18.12
N GLY A 67 -2.58 -9.25 -18.76
CA GLY A 67 -3.32 -8.28 -19.57
C GLY A 67 -3.85 -8.88 -20.86
N HIS A 68 -4.16 -8.01 -21.83
CA HIS A 68 -4.73 -8.42 -23.10
C HIS A 68 -3.73 -9.33 -23.88
N PRO A 69 -4.13 -10.50 -24.42
CA PRO A 69 -3.22 -11.36 -25.19
C PRO A 69 -2.62 -10.68 -26.43
N GLN A 70 -3.31 -9.68 -26.95
CA GLN A 70 -2.85 -8.83 -28.05
C GLN A 70 -2.57 -7.38 -27.60
N ALA A 71 -1.96 -7.18 -26.43
CA ALA A 71 -1.68 -5.83 -25.94
C ALA A 71 -0.75 -5.05 -26.87
N GLU A 72 -1.07 -3.78 -27.07
CA GLU A 72 -0.28 -2.85 -27.88
C GLU A 72 0.60 -1.96 -26.99
N ARG A 73 0.20 -1.74 -25.73
CA ARG A 73 0.88 -0.92 -24.72
C ARG A 73 1.14 -1.74 -23.45
N VAL A 74 2.39 -1.84 -23.01
CA VAL A 74 2.77 -2.65 -21.84
C VAL A 74 3.63 -1.85 -20.85
N ILE A 75 3.36 -2.01 -19.56
CA ILE A 75 4.25 -1.56 -18.49
C ILE A 75 5.15 -2.73 -18.06
N ILE A 76 6.45 -2.51 -17.92
CA ILE A 76 7.40 -3.49 -17.37
C ILE A 76 7.96 -2.95 -16.07
N LEU A 77 7.79 -3.71 -14.98
CA LEU A 77 8.22 -3.27 -13.64
C LEU A 77 8.50 -4.44 -12.69
N MET A 78 9.06 -4.09 -11.53
CA MET A 78 9.33 -5.02 -10.43
C MET A 78 8.76 -4.49 -9.11
N GLY A 79 8.45 -5.40 -8.19
CA GLY A 79 8.08 -5.09 -6.80
C GLY A 79 6.60 -4.79 -6.58
N SER A 80 6.29 -4.06 -5.51
CA SER A 80 4.92 -3.92 -4.99
C SER A 80 3.93 -3.20 -5.93
N ALA A 81 4.43 -2.36 -6.84
CA ALA A 81 3.59 -1.64 -7.80
C ALA A 81 2.91 -2.55 -8.82
N ILE A 82 3.35 -3.81 -8.95
CA ILE A 82 2.72 -4.81 -9.82
C ILE A 82 1.23 -4.93 -9.52
N GLY A 83 0.84 -5.01 -8.25
CA GLY A 83 -0.57 -5.16 -7.86
C GLY A 83 -1.44 -3.98 -8.32
N THR A 84 -0.96 -2.75 -8.10
CA THR A 84 -1.62 -1.53 -8.58
C THR A 84 -1.74 -1.52 -10.11
N CYS A 85 -0.70 -1.95 -10.83
CA CYS A 85 -0.74 -2.03 -12.28
C CYS A 85 -1.75 -3.06 -12.78
N GLU A 86 -1.87 -4.22 -12.13
CA GLU A 86 -2.88 -5.23 -12.48
C GLU A 86 -4.30 -4.70 -12.27
N GLU A 87 -4.58 -4.01 -11.16
CA GLU A 87 -5.91 -3.42 -10.90
C GLU A 87 -6.31 -2.42 -11.99
N VAL A 88 -5.36 -1.60 -12.44
CA VAL A 88 -5.61 -0.62 -13.52
C VAL A 88 -5.75 -1.33 -14.86
N VAL A 89 -4.93 -2.34 -15.14
CA VAL A 89 -5.08 -3.17 -16.34
C VAL A 89 -6.46 -3.80 -16.38
N ASP A 90 -6.95 -4.39 -15.28
CA ASP A 90 -8.29 -4.99 -15.20
C ASP A 90 -9.38 -4.00 -15.64
N GLU A 91 -9.33 -2.78 -15.11
CA GLU A 91 -10.30 -1.73 -15.47
C GLU A 91 -10.15 -1.27 -16.93
N LEU A 92 -8.93 -1.11 -17.44
CA LEU A 92 -8.72 -0.71 -18.84
C LEU A 92 -9.16 -1.81 -19.82
N LEU A 93 -9.07 -3.08 -19.44
CA LEU A 93 -9.59 -4.20 -20.24
C LEU A 93 -11.12 -4.16 -20.35
N THR A 94 -11.85 -3.79 -19.29
CA THR A 94 -13.33 -3.64 -19.38
C THR A 94 -13.74 -2.52 -20.35
N ARG A 95 -12.86 -1.54 -20.56
CA ARG A 95 -13.01 -0.44 -21.53
C ARG A 95 -12.55 -0.81 -22.94
N GLY A 96 -12.12 -2.05 -23.17
CA GLY A 96 -11.66 -2.53 -24.47
C GLY A 96 -10.24 -2.10 -24.83
N GLU A 97 -9.45 -1.57 -23.88
CA GLU A 97 -8.07 -1.18 -24.16
C GLU A 97 -7.15 -2.40 -24.23
N LYS A 98 -6.27 -2.42 -25.23
CA LYS A 98 -5.26 -3.47 -25.41
C LYS A 98 -3.99 -3.15 -24.61
N VAL A 99 -4.07 -3.31 -23.30
CA VAL A 99 -2.98 -3.03 -22.36
C VAL A 99 -2.53 -4.27 -21.58
N GLY A 100 -1.32 -4.22 -21.03
CA GLY A 100 -0.84 -5.24 -20.12
C GLY A 100 0.34 -4.79 -19.25
N VAL A 101 0.77 -5.69 -18.38
CA VAL A 101 1.90 -5.53 -17.48
C VAL A 101 2.79 -6.78 -17.55
N LEU A 102 4.10 -6.57 -17.66
CA LEU A 102 5.12 -7.62 -17.52
C LEU A 102 5.84 -7.44 -16.19
N LYS A 103 5.74 -8.47 -15.37
CA LYS A 103 6.25 -8.55 -14.01
C LYS A 103 7.63 -9.20 -14.03
N VAL A 104 8.63 -8.48 -13.53
CA VAL A 104 9.98 -9.03 -13.36
C VAL A 104 10.08 -9.62 -11.96
N ARG A 105 10.27 -10.94 -11.85
CA ARG A 105 10.47 -11.66 -10.57
C ARG A 105 11.94 -11.99 -10.34
N LEU A 106 12.62 -12.49 -11.36
CA LEU A 106 14.06 -12.74 -11.34
C LEU A 106 14.79 -11.66 -12.13
N TYR A 107 15.28 -10.63 -11.44
CA TYR A 107 16.01 -9.55 -12.10
C TYR A 107 17.44 -9.96 -12.50
N ARG A 108 18.11 -10.82 -11.73
CA ARG A 108 19.45 -11.34 -12.04
C ARG A 108 19.58 -12.83 -11.71
N PRO A 109 20.19 -13.65 -12.60
CA PRO A 109 20.61 -13.29 -13.96
C PRO A 109 19.42 -12.92 -14.85
N PHE A 110 19.60 -11.90 -15.70
CA PHE A 110 18.51 -11.38 -16.53
C PHE A 110 18.42 -12.21 -17.82
N SER A 111 17.32 -12.93 -18.00
CA SER A 111 17.14 -13.75 -19.20
C SER A 111 16.30 -13.03 -20.24
N ALA A 112 16.96 -12.40 -21.22
CA ALA A 112 16.32 -11.72 -22.34
C ALA A 112 15.35 -12.66 -23.09
N LYS A 113 15.77 -13.89 -23.35
CA LYS A 113 14.94 -14.95 -23.98
C LYS A 113 13.57 -15.08 -23.30
N HIS A 114 13.54 -15.26 -21.99
CA HIS A 114 12.30 -15.51 -21.26
C HIS A 114 11.44 -14.25 -21.09
N LEU A 115 12.05 -13.07 -20.94
CA LEU A 115 11.33 -11.80 -20.99
C LEU A 115 10.62 -11.62 -22.35
N LEU A 116 11.32 -11.89 -23.46
CA LEU A 116 10.76 -11.75 -24.81
C LEU A 116 9.65 -12.77 -25.09
N GLN A 117 9.78 -14.00 -24.57
CA GLN A 117 8.73 -15.02 -24.65
C GLN A 117 7.46 -14.63 -23.89
N ALA A 118 7.60 -13.96 -22.73
CA ALA A 118 6.46 -13.48 -21.97
C ALA A 118 5.80 -12.24 -22.61
N LEU A 119 6.54 -11.44 -23.39
CA LEU A 119 6.05 -10.20 -23.99
C LEU A 119 5.29 -10.44 -25.31
N PRO A 120 4.00 -10.06 -25.43
CA PRO A 120 3.24 -10.29 -26.66
C PRO A 120 3.90 -9.68 -27.92
N GLY A 121 3.77 -10.37 -29.06
CA GLY A 121 4.32 -9.90 -30.35
C GLY A 121 3.62 -8.64 -30.90
N SER A 122 2.40 -8.38 -30.44
CA SER A 122 1.57 -7.22 -30.78
C SER A 122 2.00 -5.92 -30.09
N VAL A 123 2.90 -5.99 -29.11
CA VAL A 123 3.36 -4.80 -28.36
C VAL A 123 4.05 -3.82 -29.31
N ARG A 124 3.66 -2.54 -29.20
CA ARG A 124 4.22 -1.42 -29.99
C ARG A 124 4.77 -0.31 -29.11
N SER A 125 4.32 -0.19 -27.86
CA SER A 125 4.86 0.77 -26.88
C SER A 125 5.06 0.11 -25.52
N VAL A 126 6.20 0.40 -24.89
CA VAL A 126 6.61 -0.13 -23.59
C VAL A 126 7.00 1.02 -22.66
N ALA A 127 6.48 1.02 -21.43
CA ALA A 127 7.00 1.86 -20.35
C ALA A 127 7.74 0.97 -19.34
N VAL A 128 9.02 1.25 -19.10
CA VAL A 128 9.80 0.55 -18.07
C VAL A 128 9.85 1.43 -16.83
N LEU A 129 9.41 0.89 -15.68
CA LEU A 129 9.32 1.63 -14.43
C LEU A 129 10.38 1.17 -13.44
N ASP A 130 11.27 2.09 -13.10
CA ASP A 130 12.37 1.89 -12.17
C ASP A 130 12.08 2.60 -10.83
N ARG A 131 12.27 1.86 -9.73
CA ARG A 131 12.16 2.40 -8.37
C ARG A 131 13.52 2.83 -7.82
N THR A 132 14.30 3.49 -8.66
CA THR A 132 15.64 4.01 -8.34
C THR A 132 15.92 5.29 -9.15
N LYS A 133 17.02 5.96 -8.84
CA LYS A 133 17.56 7.07 -9.64
C LYS A 133 19.07 6.92 -9.69
N GLU A 134 19.62 6.87 -10.90
CA GLU A 134 21.07 6.87 -11.13
C GLU A 134 21.48 8.20 -11.79
N PRO A 135 21.90 9.21 -11.01
CA PRO A 135 22.25 10.52 -11.56
C PRO A 135 23.39 10.43 -12.58
N GLY A 136 23.15 10.97 -13.78
CA GLY A 136 24.13 10.97 -14.87
C GLY A 136 24.14 9.72 -15.75
N ALA A 137 23.41 8.65 -15.38
CA ALA A 137 23.22 7.49 -16.24
C ALA A 137 22.32 7.83 -17.45
N GLN A 138 22.47 7.09 -18.56
CA GLN A 138 21.61 7.26 -19.74
C GLN A 138 20.14 6.88 -19.47
N ALA A 139 19.94 5.93 -18.57
CA ALA A 139 18.65 5.50 -18.07
C ALA A 139 18.85 4.66 -16.80
N GLU A 140 17.75 4.32 -16.14
CA GLU A 140 17.75 3.43 -14.99
C GLU A 140 17.99 1.95 -15.38
N PRO A 141 18.41 1.10 -14.42
CA PRO A 141 18.91 -0.25 -14.72
C PRO A 141 17.93 -1.16 -15.45
N LEU A 142 16.67 -1.25 -15.01
CA LEU A 142 15.70 -2.15 -15.65
C LEU A 142 15.37 -1.66 -17.07
N TYR A 143 15.27 -0.34 -17.27
CA TYR A 143 15.14 0.24 -18.60
C TYR A 143 16.29 -0.22 -19.52
N LEU A 144 17.54 -0.15 -19.06
CA LEU A 144 18.70 -0.51 -19.88
C LEU A 144 18.67 -1.98 -20.28
N ASP A 145 18.33 -2.88 -19.35
CA ASP A 145 18.23 -4.31 -19.65
C ASP A 145 17.12 -4.62 -20.66
N VAL A 146 15.93 -4.03 -20.47
CA VAL A 146 14.77 -4.22 -21.36
C VAL A 146 15.06 -3.66 -22.75
N MET A 147 15.62 -2.45 -22.83
CA MET A 147 15.99 -1.82 -24.10
C MET A 147 17.01 -2.66 -24.84
N THR A 148 18.02 -3.19 -24.14
CA THR A 148 19.05 -4.07 -24.72
C THR A 148 18.42 -5.35 -25.27
N ALA A 149 17.60 -6.04 -24.47
CA ALA A 149 16.91 -7.26 -24.90
C ALA A 149 16.01 -7.03 -26.14
N LEU A 150 15.26 -5.93 -26.18
CA LEU A 150 14.40 -5.59 -27.33
C LEU A 150 15.20 -5.23 -28.58
N ALA A 151 16.28 -4.44 -28.42
CA ALA A 151 17.13 -4.02 -29.54
C ALA A 151 17.88 -5.19 -30.16
N GLU A 152 18.46 -6.08 -29.34
CA GLU A 152 19.16 -7.28 -29.82
C GLU A 152 18.18 -8.22 -30.54
N ALA A 153 17.01 -8.49 -29.96
CA ALA A 153 16.00 -9.33 -30.59
C ALA A 153 15.52 -8.79 -31.94
N PHE A 154 15.37 -7.46 -32.06
CA PHE A 154 15.02 -6.83 -33.33
C PHE A 154 16.16 -6.96 -34.35
N ASN A 155 17.40 -6.65 -33.95
CA ASN A 155 18.57 -6.72 -34.83
C ASN A 155 18.87 -8.15 -35.31
N ASN A 156 18.57 -9.15 -34.49
CA ASN A 156 18.72 -10.58 -34.81
C ASN A 156 17.53 -11.15 -35.61
N GLY A 157 16.47 -10.37 -35.84
CA GLY A 157 15.27 -10.83 -36.54
C GLY A 157 14.35 -11.75 -35.72
N GLU A 158 14.58 -11.85 -34.41
CA GLU A 158 13.71 -12.59 -33.47
C GLU A 158 12.39 -11.84 -33.21
N ARG A 159 12.37 -10.52 -33.44
CA ARG A 159 11.17 -9.68 -33.44
C ARG A 159 11.08 -8.85 -34.70
N GLU A 160 9.88 -8.79 -35.26
CA GLU A 160 9.56 -7.97 -36.45
C GLU A 160 9.67 -6.47 -36.20
N THR A 161 9.41 -6.02 -34.97
CA THR A 161 9.40 -4.60 -34.61
C THR A 161 10.15 -4.36 -33.31
N LEU A 162 10.83 -3.21 -33.24
CA LEU A 162 11.34 -2.63 -32.00
C LEU A 162 10.26 -1.70 -31.42
N PRO A 163 9.60 -2.07 -30.30
CA PRO A 163 8.60 -1.20 -29.67
C PRO A 163 9.22 0.13 -29.24
N ARG A 164 8.41 1.19 -29.23
CA ARG A 164 8.80 2.46 -28.61
C ARG A 164 8.93 2.27 -27.10
N VAL A 165 10.13 2.44 -26.55
CA VAL A 165 10.40 2.26 -25.12
C VAL A 165 10.58 3.62 -24.43
N ILE A 166 9.84 3.86 -23.34
CA ILE A 166 10.00 5.02 -22.46
C ILE A 166 10.37 4.56 -21.05
N GLY A 167 11.14 5.39 -20.32
CA GLY A 167 11.64 5.09 -18.98
C GLY A 167 11.03 6.00 -17.92
N GLY A 168 10.45 5.42 -16.88
CA GLY A 168 9.78 6.14 -15.80
C GLY A 168 10.39 5.85 -14.44
N ARG A 169 10.59 6.88 -13.62
CA ARG A 169 10.90 6.70 -12.19
C ARG A 169 9.67 6.89 -11.33
N TYR A 170 9.52 6.03 -10.33
CA TYR A 170 8.41 6.10 -9.38
C TYR A 170 8.84 5.70 -7.97
N GLY A 171 8.00 5.99 -6.97
CA GLY A 171 8.04 5.32 -5.67
C GLY A 171 9.31 5.51 -4.82
N LEU A 172 10.17 6.48 -5.13
CA LEU A 172 11.39 6.76 -4.37
C LEU A 172 11.04 7.12 -2.92
N SER A 173 11.73 6.50 -1.97
CA SER A 173 11.48 6.67 -0.54
C SER A 173 10.01 6.46 -0.15
N SER A 174 9.37 5.45 -0.75
CA SER A 174 7.94 5.14 -0.53
C SER A 174 6.98 6.25 -0.94
N LYS A 175 7.36 7.13 -1.87
CA LYS A 175 6.41 8.03 -2.54
C LYS A 175 5.24 7.21 -3.09
N GLU A 176 4.04 7.74 -2.94
CA GLU A 176 2.81 7.08 -3.34
C GLU A 176 2.83 6.70 -4.82
N PHE A 177 2.32 5.50 -5.13
CA PHE A 177 2.10 5.02 -6.50
C PHE A 177 0.73 4.35 -6.56
N GLY A 178 -0.29 5.18 -6.73
CA GLY A 178 -1.69 4.77 -6.84
C GLY A 178 -2.14 4.53 -8.28
N PRO A 179 -3.43 4.20 -8.49
CA PRO A 179 -3.99 3.98 -9.82
C PRO A 179 -3.87 5.17 -10.77
N ASP A 180 -3.96 6.39 -10.25
CA ASP A 180 -3.74 7.65 -10.97
C ASP A 180 -2.36 7.70 -11.65
N CYS A 181 -1.32 7.25 -10.95
CA CYS A 181 0.03 7.16 -11.50
C CYS A 181 0.11 6.17 -12.66
N VAL A 182 -0.53 5.01 -12.54
CA VAL A 182 -0.55 4.00 -13.62
C VAL A 182 -1.35 4.49 -14.83
N LEU A 183 -2.51 5.12 -14.59
CA LEU A 183 -3.31 5.75 -15.64
C LEU A 183 -2.51 6.82 -16.39
N ALA A 184 -1.74 7.65 -15.67
CA ALA A 184 -0.83 8.62 -16.29
C ALA A 184 0.22 7.95 -17.19
N VAL A 185 0.80 6.82 -16.77
CA VAL A 185 1.77 6.06 -17.58
C VAL A 185 1.13 5.48 -18.84
N PHE A 186 -0.06 4.90 -18.76
CA PHE A 186 -0.76 4.40 -19.95
C PHE A 186 -1.22 5.53 -20.90
N ALA A 187 -1.62 6.68 -20.35
CA ALA A 187 -1.92 7.88 -21.13
C ALA A 187 -0.67 8.37 -21.87
N GLU A 188 0.49 8.39 -21.19
CA GLU A 188 1.77 8.74 -21.80
C GLU A 188 2.14 7.76 -22.92
N LEU A 189 1.97 6.45 -22.72
CA LEU A 189 2.19 5.45 -23.78
C LEU A 189 1.32 5.65 -25.02
N ASN A 190 0.11 6.20 -24.83
CA ASN A 190 -0.83 6.52 -25.91
C ASN A 190 -0.55 7.88 -26.57
N ALA A 191 0.30 8.72 -25.99
CA ALA A 191 0.61 10.03 -26.55
C ALA A 191 1.31 9.92 -27.91
N ALA A 192 1.02 10.89 -28.79
CA ALA A 192 1.69 10.99 -30.08
C ALA A 192 3.21 11.18 -29.92
N LYS A 193 3.61 11.98 -28.92
CA LYS A 193 5.01 12.30 -28.59
C LYS A 193 5.25 12.11 -27.09
N PRO A 194 5.43 10.87 -26.63
CA PRO A 194 5.69 10.62 -25.22
C PRO A 194 7.08 11.13 -24.81
N LYS A 195 7.22 11.52 -23.56
CA LYS A 195 8.49 11.78 -22.89
C LYS A 195 9.29 10.48 -22.86
N ALA A 196 10.50 10.52 -23.42
CA ALA A 196 11.42 9.39 -23.38
C ALA A 196 11.82 9.01 -21.94
N ARG A 197 11.88 10.01 -21.06
CA ARG A 197 12.16 9.87 -19.62
C ARG A 197 11.15 10.68 -18.82
N PHE A 198 10.60 10.11 -17.76
CA PHE A 198 9.62 10.80 -16.92
C PHE A 198 9.74 10.42 -15.45
N THR A 199 9.05 11.16 -14.60
CA THR A 199 8.75 10.82 -13.20
C THR A 199 7.23 10.76 -13.02
N VAL A 200 6.75 9.99 -12.05
CA VAL A 200 5.32 9.93 -11.72
C VAL A 200 5.12 9.89 -10.21
N GLY A 201 4.07 10.58 -9.71
CA GLY A 201 3.80 10.75 -8.29
C GLY A 201 4.43 11.99 -7.64
N ILE A 202 4.99 12.90 -8.44
CA ILE A 202 5.49 14.21 -7.99
C ILE A 202 5.07 15.31 -8.97
N TYR A 203 5.17 16.56 -8.54
CA TYR A 203 5.15 17.73 -9.41
C TYR A 203 6.59 18.24 -9.56
N ASP A 204 7.15 18.13 -10.77
CA ASP A 204 8.50 18.60 -11.10
C ASP A 204 8.39 19.80 -12.04
N ASP A 205 8.40 20.98 -11.44
CA ASP A 205 8.34 22.29 -12.11
C ASP A 205 9.72 22.81 -12.56
N VAL A 206 10.79 22.07 -12.26
CA VAL A 206 12.16 22.45 -12.63
C VAL A 206 12.55 21.79 -13.95
N THR A 207 12.49 20.46 -14.01
CA THR A 207 12.88 19.71 -15.21
C THR A 207 11.70 19.25 -16.06
N ASN A 208 10.47 19.46 -15.58
CA ASN A 208 9.24 19.13 -16.29
C ASN A 208 9.18 17.66 -16.73
N LEU A 209 9.77 16.76 -15.95
CA LEU A 209 9.75 15.31 -16.20
C LEU A 209 8.50 14.64 -15.64
N SER A 210 7.81 15.27 -14.68
CA SER A 210 6.62 14.69 -14.06
C SER A 210 5.46 14.55 -15.05
N LEU A 211 4.81 13.39 -15.04
CA LEU A 211 3.53 13.19 -15.73
C LEU A 211 2.38 13.84 -14.96
N PRO A 212 1.42 14.49 -15.65
CA PRO A 212 0.19 14.94 -15.01
C PRO A 212 -0.63 13.72 -14.55
N LEU A 213 -1.18 13.79 -13.34
CA LEU A 213 -1.99 12.72 -12.77
C LEU A 213 -3.47 12.95 -13.13
N PRO A 214 -4.12 12.04 -13.88
CA PRO A 214 -5.55 12.12 -14.11
C PRO A 214 -6.33 11.78 -12.83
N GLU A 215 -7.61 12.12 -12.81
CA GLU A 215 -8.51 11.65 -11.76
C GLU A 215 -8.55 10.12 -11.72
N ASN A 216 -8.54 9.53 -10.53
CA ASN A 216 -8.68 8.09 -10.38
C ASN A 216 -10.12 7.67 -10.71
N THR A 217 -10.29 6.94 -11.81
CA THR A 217 -11.59 6.46 -12.29
C THR A 217 -11.84 4.97 -12.01
N LEU A 218 -10.98 4.32 -11.22
CA LEU A 218 -11.17 2.90 -10.90
C LEU A 218 -12.37 2.69 -9.97
N PRO A 219 -13.20 1.67 -10.22
CA PRO A 219 -14.27 1.30 -9.28
C PRO A 219 -13.67 0.79 -7.97
N ASN A 220 -14.28 1.16 -6.84
CA ASN A 220 -13.94 0.57 -5.56
C ASN A 220 -14.47 -0.87 -5.47
N SER A 221 -13.58 -1.85 -5.45
CA SER A 221 -13.91 -3.28 -5.31
C SER A 221 -13.87 -3.77 -3.86
N ALA A 222 -13.35 -2.96 -2.93
CA ALA A 222 -13.28 -3.34 -1.52
C ALA A 222 -14.66 -3.31 -0.86
N LYS A 223 -14.91 -4.32 -0.03
CA LYS A 223 -16.11 -4.42 0.81
C LYS A 223 -16.12 -3.35 1.90
N LEU A 224 -14.94 -3.00 2.41
CA LEU A 224 -14.76 -1.94 3.39
C LEU A 224 -13.36 -1.34 3.25
N GLU A 225 -13.29 -0.02 3.16
CA GLU A 225 -12.06 0.74 3.38
C GLU A 225 -12.21 1.63 4.62
N ALA A 226 -11.29 1.50 5.57
CA ALA A 226 -11.33 2.24 6.82
C ALA A 226 -10.01 2.95 7.13
N LEU A 227 -10.12 4.18 7.62
CA LEU A 227 -9.03 5.01 8.10
C LEU A 227 -9.15 5.21 9.61
N PHE A 228 -8.06 5.07 10.34
CA PHE A 228 -8.01 5.34 11.78
C PHE A 228 -6.90 6.34 12.09
N TYR A 229 -7.30 7.51 12.59
CA TYR A 229 -6.40 8.60 12.99
C TYR A 229 -6.16 8.49 14.50
N GLY A 230 -4.96 8.05 14.87
CA GLY A 230 -4.54 7.85 16.26
C GLY A 230 -3.26 8.59 16.59
N LEU A 231 -2.96 8.69 17.88
CA LEU A 231 -1.72 9.24 18.40
C LEU A 231 -0.68 8.12 18.59
N GLY A 232 0.59 8.41 18.32
CA GLY A 232 1.69 7.53 18.70
C GLY A 232 1.60 7.14 20.18
N SER A 233 1.49 5.83 20.43
CA SER A 233 1.35 5.19 21.76
C SER A 233 -0.05 5.16 22.39
N ASP A 234 -1.13 5.51 21.67
CA ASP A 234 -2.51 5.39 22.21
C ASP A 234 -3.15 4.00 21.99
N GLY A 235 -2.45 3.09 21.30
CA GLY A 235 -2.90 1.74 21.02
C GLY A 235 -3.72 1.56 19.74
N SER A 236 -3.96 2.61 18.97
CA SER A 236 -4.76 2.58 17.72
C SER A 236 -4.21 1.60 16.68
N ILE A 237 -2.89 1.66 16.41
CA ILE A 237 -2.23 0.73 15.49
C ILE A 237 -2.44 -0.73 15.92
N SER A 238 -2.25 -1.02 17.21
CA SER A 238 -2.39 -2.37 17.75
C SER A 238 -3.84 -2.86 17.65
N ALA A 239 -4.81 -1.99 17.91
CA ALA A 239 -6.23 -2.29 17.71
C ALA A 239 -6.54 -2.58 16.24
N THR A 240 -6.07 -1.75 15.30
CA THR A 240 -6.31 -2.02 13.87
C THR A 240 -5.63 -3.31 13.40
N LYS A 241 -4.42 -3.64 13.89
CA LYS A 241 -3.79 -4.96 13.65
C LYS A 241 -4.65 -6.10 14.18
N ASN A 242 -5.31 -5.92 15.32
CA ASN A 242 -6.22 -6.89 15.87
C ASN A 242 -7.51 -7.00 15.03
N ASN A 243 -8.06 -5.89 14.52
CA ASN A 243 -9.20 -5.89 13.59
C ASN A 243 -8.91 -6.74 12.36
N ILE A 244 -7.73 -6.58 11.75
CA ILE A 244 -7.31 -7.36 10.57
C ILE A 244 -7.30 -8.85 10.89
N LYS A 245 -6.73 -9.24 12.05
CA LYS A 245 -6.67 -10.64 12.46
C LYS A 245 -8.06 -11.22 12.72
N ILE A 246 -8.92 -10.49 13.41
CA ILE A 246 -10.29 -10.93 13.69
C ILE A 246 -11.06 -11.10 12.38
N ILE A 247 -11.05 -10.09 11.50
CA ILE A 247 -11.76 -10.16 10.21
C ILE A 247 -11.21 -11.31 9.36
N GLY A 248 -9.88 -11.41 9.21
CA GLY A 248 -9.26 -12.43 8.37
C GLY A 248 -9.34 -13.87 8.89
N ASN A 249 -9.51 -14.05 10.21
CA ASN A 249 -9.67 -15.40 10.80
C ASN A 249 -11.14 -15.82 10.93
N SER A 250 -12.07 -14.86 11.05
CA SER A 250 -13.49 -15.12 11.29
C SER A 250 -14.36 -14.98 10.03
N THR A 251 -13.78 -14.59 8.90
CA THR A 251 -14.48 -14.43 7.61
C THR A 251 -13.67 -15.06 6.47
N PRO A 252 -14.29 -15.41 5.34
CA PRO A 252 -13.57 -15.85 4.14
C PRO A 252 -12.91 -14.69 3.37
N TRP A 253 -12.99 -13.46 3.88
CA TRP A 253 -12.53 -12.27 3.17
C TRP A 253 -11.04 -12.01 3.36
N TYR A 254 -10.45 -11.37 2.37
CA TYR A 254 -9.08 -10.87 2.44
C TYR A 254 -9.06 -9.58 3.27
N ALA A 255 -8.10 -9.48 4.19
CA ALA A 255 -7.88 -8.29 5.00
C ALA A 255 -6.47 -7.75 4.79
N GLN A 256 -6.35 -6.44 4.57
CA GLN A 256 -5.08 -5.74 4.36
C GLN A 256 -4.95 -4.62 5.40
N GLY A 257 -3.74 -4.43 5.91
CA GLY A 257 -3.38 -3.29 6.76
C GLY A 257 -2.11 -2.61 6.31
N TYR A 258 -2.14 -1.29 6.26
CA TYR A 258 -0.95 -0.44 6.12
C TYR A 258 -0.97 0.65 7.19
N PHE A 259 0.19 1.01 7.72
CA PHE A 259 0.28 1.91 8.87
C PHE A 259 1.29 3.02 8.58
N VAL A 260 0.80 4.25 8.49
CA VAL A 260 1.62 5.44 8.33
C VAL A 260 1.98 5.97 9.71
N TYR A 261 3.28 6.15 9.96
CA TYR A 261 3.81 6.71 11.19
C TYR A 261 4.47 8.05 10.88
N ASP A 262 4.37 8.99 11.82
CA ASP A 262 5.25 10.16 11.83
C ASP A 262 6.71 9.73 12.04
N SER A 263 7.64 10.55 11.54
CA SER A 263 9.07 10.48 11.85
C SER A 263 9.38 10.71 13.34
N LYS A 264 8.47 11.38 14.07
CA LYS A 264 8.58 11.61 15.51
C LYS A 264 8.41 10.30 16.29
N LYS A 265 9.36 10.01 17.19
CA LYS A 265 9.37 8.78 18.01
C LYS A 265 8.14 8.60 18.92
N ALA A 266 7.51 9.70 19.35
CA ALA A 266 6.31 9.67 20.20
C ALA A 266 5.43 10.91 19.95
N GLY A 267 4.13 10.77 20.20
CA GLY A 267 3.16 11.89 20.10
C GLY A 267 2.88 12.39 18.68
N GLY A 268 3.40 11.73 17.65
CA GLY A 268 3.09 12.01 16.25
C GLY A 268 1.75 11.42 15.82
N LEU A 269 1.23 11.89 14.68
CA LEU A 269 0.06 11.31 14.04
C LEU A 269 0.38 9.89 13.54
N THR A 270 -0.58 8.98 13.71
CA THR A 270 -0.58 7.69 13.04
C THR A 270 -1.88 7.53 12.25
N VAL A 271 -1.76 7.01 11.03
CA VAL A 271 -2.91 6.71 10.18
C VAL A 271 -2.86 5.24 9.80
N SER A 272 -3.83 4.46 10.29
CA SER A 272 -4.02 3.08 9.87
C SER A 272 -4.96 3.02 8.68
N HIS A 273 -4.55 2.33 7.63
CA HIS A 273 -5.33 2.00 6.45
C HIS A 273 -5.73 0.54 6.53
N LEU A 274 -7.03 0.25 6.51
CA LEU A 274 -7.61 -1.08 6.53
C LEU A 274 -8.44 -1.28 5.27
N ARG A 275 -8.19 -2.37 4.53
CA ARG A 275 -9.08 -2.84 3.47
C ARG A 275 -9.59 -4.24 3.78
N VAL A 276 -10.85 -4.48 3.47
CA VAL A 276 -11.48 -5.79 3.48
C VAL A 276 -12.10 -6.02 2.11
N SER A 277 -11.87 -7.19 1.52
CA SER A 277 -12.39 -7.52 0.19
C SER A 277 -12.73 -9.00 0.09
N GLU A 278 -13.75 -9.32 -0.72
CA GLU A 278 -14.09 -10.70 -1.06
C GLU A 278 -13.09 -11.30 -2.07
N GLN A 279 -12.35 -10.44 -2.78
CA GLN A 279 -11.30 -10.79 -3.73
C GLN A 279 -9.90 -10.47 -3.16
N PRO A 280 -8.84 -11.11 -3.65
CA PRO A 280 -7.47 -10.79 -3.25
C PRO A 280 -7.17 -9.29 -3.42
N ILE A 281 -6.65 -8.65 -2.37
CA ILE A 281 -6.36 -7.21 -2.37
C ILE A 281 -4.99 -6.97 -3.01
N ARG A 282 -4.98 -6.33 -4.18
CA ARG A 282 -3.75 -5.94 -4.91
C ARG A 282 -3.35 -4.48 -4.66
N SER A 283 -4.18 -3.72 -3.94
CA SER A 283 -4.06 -2.28 -3.72
C SER A 283 -2.87 -1.93 -2.82
N ALA A 284 -1.67 -1.86 -3.41
CA ALA A 284 -0.43 -1.53 -2.71
C ALA A 284 -0.19 -0.02 -2.58
N TYR A 285 -1.27 0.73 -2.28
CA TYR A 285 -1.32 2.19 -2.13
C TYR A 285 -2.26 2.58 -0.98
N LEU A 286 -2.13 3.82 -0.50
CA LEU A 286 -2.96 4.37 0.58
C LEU A 286 -4.42 4.55 0.16
N ILE A 287 -5.33 4.38 1.11
CA ILE A 287 -6.76 4.69 0.93
C ILE A 287 -6.92 6.21 0.77
N SER A 288 -7.48 6.65 -0.35
CA SER A 288 -7.73 8.06 -0.65
C SER A 288 -9.11 8.53 -0.17
N GLN A 289 -10.11 7.66 -0.26
CA GLN A 289 -11.49 7.85 0.21
C GLN A 289 -11.93 6.57 0.95
N ALA A 290 -12.59 6.68 2.09
CA ALA A 290 -12.90 5.57 2.98
C ALA A 290 -14.40 5.49 3.33
N ASP A 291 -14.89 4.28 3.54
CA ASP A 291 -16.25 3.98 4.02
C ASP A 291 -16.40 4.29 5.52
N PHE A 292 -15.30 4.19 6.26
CA PHE A 292 -15.21 4.51 7.67
C PHE A 292 -13.99 5.38 7.97
N VAL A 293 -14.16 6.45 8.73
CA VAL A 293 -13.06 7.26 9.27
C VAL A 293 -13.23 7.40 10.78
N GLY A 294 -12.28 6.88 11.54
CA GLY A 294 -12.21 7.00 13.00
C GLY A 294 -11.20 8.05 13.44
N CYS A 295 -11.64 9.06 14.17
CA CYS A 295 -10.80 10.07 14.81
C CYS A 295 -10.67 9.76 16.32
N HIS A 296 -9.53 9.21 16.74
CA HIS A 296 -9.35 8.76 18.11
C HIS A 296 -8.92 9.88 19.07
N GLN A 297 -8.59 11.05 18.55
CA GLN A 297 -8.11 12.21 19.31
C GLN A 297 -8.82 13.47 18.82
N LEU A 298 -9.63 14.10 19.66
CA LEU A 298 -10.46 15.26 19.28
C LEU A 298 -9.64 16.37 18.59
N GLN A 299 -8.45 16.69 19.11
CA GLN A 299 -7.58 17.76 18.61
C GLN A 299 -7.10 17.58 17.16
N PHE A 300 -7.29 16.41 16.57
CA PHE A 300 -6.92 16.18 15.17
C PHE A 300 -7.94 16.78 14.19
N ILE A 301 -9.18 17.00 14.61
CA ILE A 301 -10.24 17.59 13.77
C ILE A 301 -9.88 19.02 13.33
N ASP A 302 -9.13 19.72 14.18
CA ASP A 302 -8.66 21.09 13.98
C ASP A 302 -7.36 21.15 13.15
N LYS A 303 -6.74 20.01 12.83
CA LYS A 303 -5.39 19.96 12.23
C LYS A 303 -5.34 19.21 10.91
N TYR A 304 -6.12 18.14 10.78
CA TYR A 304 -6.00 17.21 9.67
C TYR A 304 -7.30 17.09 8.88
N GLN A 305 -7.15 17.03 7.56
CA GLN A 305 -8.24 16.82 6.61
C GLN A 305 -8.65 15.33 6.58
N MET A 306 -9.40 14.90 7.59
CA MET A 306 -9.86 13.52 7.73
C MET A 306 -11.31 13.31 7.28
N ALA A 307 -12.20 14.30 7.49
CA ALA A 307 -13.59 14.20 7.05
C ALA A 307 -13.67 14.23 5.52
N GLU A 308 -12.74 14.93 4.90
CA GLU A 308 -12.55 15.06 3.45
C GLU A 308 -12.18 13.72 2.79
N ARG A 309 -11.63 12.79 3.58
CA ARG A 309 -11.32 11.42 3.16
C ARG A 309 -12.53 10.49 3.23
N LEU A 310 -13.70 10.96 3.68
CA LEU A 310 -14.90 10.14 3.77
C LEU A 310 -15.61 10.03 2.42
N LYS A 311 -16.04 8.81 2.05
CA LYS A 311 -16.96 8.59 0.93
C LYS A 311 -18.34 9.16 1.26
N PRO A 312 -19.14 9.56 0.24
CA PRO A 312 -20.55 9.91 0.46
C PRO A 312 -21.30 8.79 1.19
N GLY A 313 -22.06 9.10 2.24
CA GLY A 313 -22.78 8.14 3.09
C GLY A 313 -21.90 7.36 4.09
N GLY A 314 -20.60 7.63 4.12
CA GLY A 314 -19.64 6.96 4.99
C GLY A 314 -19.87 7.25 6.48
N ILE A 315 -19.24 6.45 7.34
CA ILE A 315 -19.29 6.59 8.79
C ILE A 315 -18.11 7.42 9.27
N PHE A 316 -18.40 8.51 9.99
CA PHE A 316 -17.39 9.28 10.71
C PHE A 316 -17.56 9.04 12.21
N LEU A 317 -16.56 8.46 12.87
CA LEU A 317 -16.56 8.23 14.32
C LEU A 317 -15.56 9.17 14.99
N LEU A 318 -16.02 9.98 15.95
CA LEU A 318 -15.18 10.88 16.72
C LEU A 318 -15.14 10.49 18.20
N ASN A 319 -13.93 10.28 18.73
CA ASN A 319 -13.71 10.20 20.18
C ASN A 319 -13.69 11.61 20.77
N THR A 320 -14.67 11.93 21.63
CA THR A 320 -14.87 13.27 22.18
C THR A 320 -15.47 13.20 23.58
N PRO A 321 -15.15 14.16 24.48
CA PRO A 321 -15.83 14.25 25.77
C PRO A 321 -17.25 14.81 25.69
N TYR A 322 -17.63 15.41 24.55
CA TYR A 322 -18.90 16.10 24.36
C TYR A 322 -20.01 15.15 23.89
N SER A 323 -21.24 15.45 24.29
CA SER A 323 -22.44 14.71 23.87
C SER A 323 -22.82 14.96 22.42
N ALA A 324 -23.73 14.14 21.87
CA ALA A 324 -24.24 14.33 20.51
C ALA A 324 -24.90 15.71 20.29
N ASP A 325 -25.54 16.26 21.32
CA ASP A 325 -26.21 17.57 21.25
C ASP A 325 -25.23 18.75 21.21
N GLU A 326 -24.05 18.60 21.82
CA GLU A 326 -23.08 19.69 21.95
C GLU A 326 -22.02 19.69 20.86
N VAL A 327 -21.64 18.51 20.36
CA VAL A 327 -20.45 18.32 19.53
C VAL A 327 -20.52 19.08 18.21
N TRP A 328 -21.71 19.19 17.59
CA TRP A 328 -21.86 19.82 16.29
C TRP A 328 -21.33 21.26 16.27
N SER A 329 -21.75 22.06 17.27
CA SER A 329 -21.34 23.46 17.42
C SER A 329 -19.83 23.66 17.68
N ARG A 330 -19.14 22.60 18.09
CA ARG A 330 -17.70 22.62 18.41
C ARG A 330 -16.82 22.18 17.25
N LEU A 331 -17.39 21.56 16.21
CA LEU A 331 -16.64 21.20 15.02
C LEU A 331 -16.27 22.45 14.22
N PRO A 332 -15.12 22.47 13.53
CA PRO A 332 -14.82 23.51 12.57
C PRO A 332 -15.90 23.62 11.48
N GLN A 333 -16.17 24.84 11.00
CA GLN A 333 -17.18 25.07 9.95
C GLN A 333 -16.92 24.23 8.69
N GLU A 334 -15.66 24.07 8.31
CA GLU A 334 -15.23 23.27 7.16
C GLU A 334 -15.57 21.79 7.35
N VAL A 335 -15.41 21.27 8.56
CA VAL A 335 -15.75 19.88 8.88
C VAL A 335 -17.26 19.68 8.84
N GLN A 336 -18.04 20.60 9.41
CA GLN A 336 -19.51 20.56 9.32
C GLN A 336 -19.98 20.58 7.85
N ALA A 337 -19.39 21.45 7.03
CA ALA A 337 -19.69 21.56 5.61
C ALA A 337 -19.38 20.26 4.86
N VAL A 338 -18.23 19.64 5.13
CA VAL A 338 -17.81 18.37 4.51
C VAL A 338 -18.73 17.22 4.95
N LEU A 339 -19.06 17.10 6.23
CA LEU A 339 -19.97 16.06 6.71
C LEU A 339 -21.36 16.19 6.07
N ASN A 340 -21.87 17.42 5.92
CA ASN A 340 -23.10 17.71 5.18
C ASN A 340 -23.00 17.34 3.69
N GLN A 341 -21.94 17.79 3.00
CA GLN A 341 -21.72 17.50 1.59
C GLN A 341 -21.66 15.99 1.32
N LYS A 342 -20.99 15.25 2.20
CA LYS A 342 -20.85 13.80 2.12
C LYS A 342 -22.09 13.05 2.63
N LYS A 343 -23.09 13.74 3.21
CA LYS A 343 -24.23 13.08 3.89
C LYS A 343 -23.73 12.01 4.87
N ALA A 344 -22.73 12.38 5.67
CA ALA A 344 -22.03 11.46 6.56
C ALA A 344 -22.97 10.92 7.64
N ARG A 345 -22.76 9.66 8.03
CA ARG A 345 -23.32 9.10 9.26
C ARG A 345 -22.34 9.40 10.38
N PHE A 346 -22.63 10.44 11.16
CA PHE A 346 -21.71 10.97 12.16
C PHE A 346 -22.04 10.38 13.54
N TYR A 347 -21.03 9.80 14.19
CA TYR A 347 -21.15 9.23 15.52
C TYR A 347 -20.07 9.75 16.46
N VAL A 348 -20.40 9.81 17.74
CA VAL A 348 -19.49 10.17 18.82
C VAL A 348 -19.43 9.10 19.89
N ILE A 349 -18.30 9.06 20.59
CA ILE A 349 -18.13 8.24 21.80
C ILE A 349 -17.13 8.91 22.74
N ASN A 350 -17.40 8.86 24.04
CA ASN A 350 -16.44 9.31 25.06
C ASN A 350 -15.59 8.14 25.55
N ALA A 351 -14.65 7.70 24.72
CA ALA A 351 -13.86 6.50 25.00
C ALA A 351 -12.96 6.68 26.23
N ALA A 352 -12.52 7.92 26.52
CA ALA A 352 -11.73 8.22 27.70
C ALA A 352 -12.55 8.07 29.01
N LYS A 353 -13.84 8.43 29.01
CA LYS A 353 -14.74 8.21 30.15
C LYS A 353 -14.95 6.73 30.40
N ILE A 354 -15.30 5.96 29.37
CA ILE A 354 -15.51 4.51 29.46
C ILE A 354 -14.26 3.80 29.96
N ALA A 355 -13.08 4.15 29.42
CA ALA A 355 -11.82 3.57 29.85
C ALA A 355 -11.53 3.83 31.34
N ARG A 356 -11.86 5.02 31.87
CA ARG A 356 -11.72 5.32 33.31
C ARG A 356 -12.70 4.54 34.17
N GLU A 357 -13.96 4.46 33.77
CA GLU A 357 -15.02 3.73 34.48
C GLU A 357 -14.72 2.23 34.58
N CYS A 358 -14.10 1.66 33.54
CA CYS A 358 -13.65 0.27 33.52
C CYS A 358 -12.25 0.05 34.14
N GLY A 359 -11.60 1.08 34.67
CA GLY A 359 -10.25 0.94 35.27
C GLY A 359 -9.14 0.57 34.27
N LEU A 360 -9.25 1.02 33.02
CA LEU A 360 -8.28 0.85 31.92
C LEU A 360 -7.36 2.07 31.72
N ALA A 361 -7.43 3.05 32.63
CA ALA A 361 -6.69 4.32 32.57
C ALA A 361 -6.96 5.08 31.25
N ALA A 362 -5.92 5.50 30.52
CA ALA A 362 -6.04 6.27 29.29
C ALA A 362 -6.16 5.40 28.01
N ARG A 363 -6.39 4.08 28.14
CA ARG A 363 -6.41 3.16 26.99
C ARG A 363 -7.79 3.11 26.36
N ILE A 364 -7.95 3.84 25.26
CA ILE A 364 -9.21 3.92 24.49
C ILE A 364 -9.34 2.83 23.41
N ASN A 365 -8.27 2.07 23.17
CA ASN A 365 -8.15 1.14 22.04
C ASN A 365 -9.27 0.08 22.00
N THR A 366 -9.61 -0.55 23.12
CA THR A 366 -10.69 -1.55 23.23
C THR A 366 -12.06 -0.94 22.90
N VAL A 367 -12.31 0.27 23.40
CA VAL A 367 -13.58 1.00 23.20
C VAL A 367 -13.75 1.39 21.73
N MET A 368 -12.73 2.02 21.14
CA MET A 368 -12.74 2.43 19.73
C MET A 368 -12.82 1.22 18.79
N GLN A 369 -12.19 0.10 19.17
CA GLN A 369 -12.27 -1.15 18.44
C GLN A 369 -13.70 -1.69 18.39
N MET A 370 -14.40 -1.72 19.53
CA MET A 370 -15.80 -2.16 19.57
C MET A 370 -16.70 -1.24 18.75
N ALA A 371 -16.53 0.08 18.89
CA ALA A 371 -17.31 1.06 18.13
C ALA A 371 -17.15 0.87 16.61
N PHE A 372 -15.93 0.59 16.13
CA PHE A 372 -15.69 0.26 14.71
C PHE A 372 -16.50 -0.97 14.25
N PHE A 373 -16.43 -2.09 14.97
CA PHE A 373 -17.17 -3.29 14.58
C PHE A 373 -18.69 -3.09 14.68
N HIS A 374 -19.15 -2.39 15.73
CA HIS A 374 -20.55 -2.07 15.91
C HIS A 374 -21.11 -1.18 14.80
N LEU A 375 -20.36 -0.15 14.37
CA LEU A 375 -20.85 0.77 13.35
C LEU A 375 -20.75 0.20 11.94
N THR A 376 -19.66 -0.51 11.63
CA THR A 376 -19.47 -1.06 10.28
C THR A 376 -20.31 -2.30 10.02
N GLN A 377 -20.74 -3.02 11.08
CA GLN A 377 -21.45 -4.29 10.97
C GLN A 377 -20.74 -5.28 10.03
N ILE A 378 -19.40 -5.18 9.94
CA ILE A 378 -18.57 -6.01 9.06
C ILE A 378 -18.61 -7.48 9.49
N LEU A 379 -18.85 -7.74 10.78
CA LEU A 379 -19.18 -9.06 11.31
C LEU A 379 -20.68 -9.11 11.68
N PRO A 380 -21.37 -10.22 11.38
CA PRO A 380 -22.81 -10.32 11.61
C PRO A 380 -23.17 -10.44 13.09
N GLY A 381 -24.20 -9.69 13.52
CA GLY A 381 -24.83 -9.82 14.84
C GLY A 381 -23.86 -9.63 16.01
N ASP A 382 -23.95 -10.50 17.01
CA ASP A 382 -23.09 -10.45 18.22
C ASP A 382 -21.70 -11.08 18.02
N SER A 383 -21.39 -11.56 16.81
CA SER A 383 -20.09 -12.20 16.51
C SER A 383 -18.91 -11.30 16.84
N ALA A 384 -19.02 -9.99 16.56
CA ALA A 384 -17.97 -9.03 16.87
C ALA A 384 -17.61 -8.99 18.36
N LEU A 385 -18.61 -9.02 19.25
CA LEU A 385 -18.38 -8.97 20.69
C LEU A 385 -17.67 -10.24 21.16
N ALA A 386 -18.14 -11.41 20.73
CA ALA A 386 -17.54 -12.70 21.09
C ALA A 386 -16.08 -12.82 20.61
N GLU A 387 -15.80 -12.43 19.36
CA GLU A 387 -14.44 -12.46 18.79
C GLU A 387 -13.49 -11.51 19.53
N LEU A 388 -13.96 -10.30 19.86
CA LEU A 388 -13.19 -9.34 20.66
C LEU A 388 -12.93 -9.86 22.07
N GLN A 389 -13.93 -10.46 22.72
CA GLN A 389 -13.77 -11.06 24.04
C GLN A 389 -12.74 -12.19 24.01
N GLY A 390 -12.79 -13.07 23.01
CA GLY A 390 -11.82 -14.15 22.82
C GLY A 390 -10.40 -13.66 22.54
N ALA A 391 -10.25 -12.64 21.68
CA ALA A 391 -8.96 -12.03 21.38
C ALA A 391 -8.32 -11.37 22.61
N ILE A 392 -9.12 -10.72 23.45
CA ILE A 392 -8.69 -10.10 24.71
C ILE A 392 -8.25 -11.18 25.70
N ALA A 393 -9.04 -12.23 25.89
CA ALA A 393 -8.67 -13.35 26.77
C ALA A 393 -7.33 -13.97 26.36
N LYS A 394 -7.14 -14.24 25.06
CA LYS A 394 -5.86 -14.78 24.55
C LYS A 394 -4.68 -13.85 24.79
N SER A 395 -4.89 -12.53 24.68
CA SER A 395 -3.82 -11.53 24.78
C SER A 395 -3.45 -11.16 26.22
N TYR A 396 -4.41 -11.25 27.15
CA TYR A 396 -4.28 -10.70 28.50
C TYR A 396 -4.48 -11.72 29.63
N SER A 397 -4.83 -12.98 29.35
CA SER A 397 -4.99 -14.01 30.40
C SER A 397 -3.75 -14.18 31.28
N SER A 398 -2.55 -14.07 30.70
CA SER A 398 -1.28 -14.13 31.45
C SER A 398 -1.04 -12.93 32.37
N LYS A 399 -1.83 -11.85 32.25
CA LYS A 399 -1.74 -10.62 33.06
C LYS A 399 -2.81 -10.53 34.15
N GLY A 400 -3.64 -11.56 34.29
CA GLY A 400 -4.67 -11.65 35.33
C GLY A 400 -6.09 -11.49 34.79
N GLN A 401 -7.02 -12.24 35.41
CA GLN A 401 -8.43 -12.32 35.01
C GLN A 401 -9.15 -10.97 35.13
N ASP A 402 -8.87 -10.19 36.19
CA ASP A 402 -9.44 -8.86 36.39
C ASP A 402 -9.24 -7.91 35.19
N LEU A 403 -8.06 -7.97 34.55
CA LEU A 403 -7.77 -7.14 33.38
C LEU A 403 -8.60 -7.57 32.17
N VAL A 404 -8.85 -8.86 32.02
CA VAL A 404 -9.70 -9.41 30.94
C VAL A 404 -11.14 -8.95 31.14
N GLU A 405 -11.67 -9.08 32.35
CA GLU A 405 -13.05 -8.69 32.70
C GLU A 405 -13.29 -7.20 32.53
N ARG A 406 -12.34 -6.35 32.96
CA ARG A 406 -12.41 -4.89 32.73
C ARG A 406 -12.47 -4.53 31.26
N ASN A 407 -11.72 -5.24 30.41
CA ASN A 407 -11.78 -5.03 28.96
C ASN A 407 -13.12 -5.51 28.38
N TRP A 408 -13.67 -6.62 28.86
CA TRP A 408 -15.00 -7.09 28.43
C TRP A 408 -16.11 -6.13 28.84
N GLN A 409 -16.04 -5.56 30.04
CA GLN A 409 -16.96 -4.51 30.47
C GLN A 409 -16.86 -3.27 29.56
N ALA A 410 -15.64 -2.86 29.20
CA ALA A 410 -15.45 -1.75 28.27
C ALA A 410 -16.03 -2.02 26.87
N LEU A 411 -15.97 -3.26 26.37
CA LEU A 411 -16.64 -3.64 25.12
C LEU A 411 -18.16 -3.48 25.22
N ALA A 412 -18.77 -3.97 26.30
CA ALA A 412 -20.22 -3.88 26.50
C ALA A 412 -20.68 -2.42 26.57
N LEU A 413 -20.03 -1.60 27.41
CA LEU A 413 -20.34 -0.18 27.53
C LEU A 413 -20.11 0.58 26.22
N ALA A 414 -19.03 0.26 25.49
CA ALA A 414 -18.75 0.90 24.20
C ALA A 414 -19.89 0.69 23.21
N ARG A 415 -20.47 -0.51 23.15
CA ARG A 415 -21.60 -0.81 22.25
C ARG A 415 -22.84 0.02 22.55
N GLU A 416 -23.09 0.31 23.83
CA GLU A 416 -24.26 1.07 24.29
C GLU A 416 -24.04 2.59 24.26
N SER A 417 -22.78 3.04 24.21
CA SER A 417 -22.40 4.45 24.36
C SER A 417 -22.05 5.15 23.05
N VAL A 418 -22.22 4.50 21.91
CA VAL A 418 -22.06 5.18 20.61
C VAL A 418 -23.33 5.96 20.31
N GLU A 419 -23.20 7.27 20.16
CA GLU A 419 -24.33 8.17 19.90
C GLU A 419 -24.26 8.69 18.46
N GLU A 420 -25.40 8.64 17.75
CA GLU A 420 -25.53 9.27 16.44
C GLU A 420 -25.76 10.77 16.60
N VAL A 421 -25.04 11.56 15.80
CA VAL A 421 -25.18 13.01 15.77
C VAL A 421 -25.93 13.39 14.50
N PRO A 422 -27.16 13.92 14.60
CA PRO A 422 -27.87 14.37 13.42
C PRO A 422 -27.09 15.51 12.76
N LEU A 423 -26.96 15.45 11.43
CA LEU A 423 -26.35 16.54 10.67
C LEU A 423 -27.22 17.80 10.79
N GLN A 424 -26.59 18.95 11.04
CA GLN A 424 -27.26 20.24 11.15
C GLN A 424 -26.70 21.23 10.12
N PRO A 425 -27.34 22.38 9.86
CA PRO A 425 -26.72 23.44 9.09
C PRO A 425 -25.37 23.86 9.67
N VAL A 426 -24.47 24.37 8.80
CA VAL A 426 -23.20 24.92 9.26
C VAL A 426 -23.48 26.05 10.25
N ASN A 427 -22.94 25.93 11.46
CA ASN A 427 -23.10 26.93 12.49
C ASN A 427 -22.11 28.09 12.25
N PRO A 428 -22.58 29.31 11.95
CA PRO A 428 -21.70 30.44 11.65
C PRO A 428 -20.88 30.92 12.85
N HIS A 429 -21.24 30.49 14.07
CA HIS A 429 -20.51 30.81 15.30
C HIS A 429 -19.44 29.77 15.66
N SER A 430 -19.39 28.64 14.97
CA SER A 430 -18.29 27.68 15.13
C SER A 430 -17.00 28.28 14.61
N ALA A 431 -15.87 27.91 15.21
CA ALA A 431 -14.56 28.34 14.71
C ALA A 431 -14.30 27.76 13.31
N ASN A 432 -13.48 28.46 12.52
CA ASN A 432 -12.84 27.85 11.36
C ASN A 432 -11.65 27.01 11.81
N ARG A 433 -11.23 26.06 10.99
CA ARG A 433 -10.01 25.30 11.26
C ARG A 433 -8.84 26.29 11.35
N PRO A 434 -8.04 26.28 12.42
CA PRO A 434 -6.90 27.19 12.53
C PRO A 434 -5.91 26.95 11.38
N PRO A 435 -5.22 27.99 10.90
CA PRO A 435 -4.16 27.80 9.91
C PRO A 435 -3.07 26.92 10.52
N VAL A 436 -2.45 26.08 9.68
CA VAL A 436 -1.45 25.10 10.13
C VAL A 436 -0.27 25.78 10.82
N VAL A 437 0.10 26.97 10.33
CA VAL A 437 1.08 27.87 10.93
C VAL A 437 0.54 29.30 10.92
N SER A 438 1.10 30.16 11.78
CA SER A 438 0.71 31.58 11.84
C SER A 438 1.00 32.31 10.52
N ASP A 439 0.13 33.26 10.15
CA ASP A 439 0.35 34.17 9.02
C ASP A 439 1.59 35.07 9.22
N ALA A 440 2.10 35.20 10.44
CA ALA A 440 3.35 35.89 10.73
C ALA A 440 4.60 34.99 10.57
N ALA A 441 4.44 33.69 10.32
CA ALA A 441 5.56 32.77 10.18
C ALA A 441 6.39 33.08 8.90
N PRO A 442 7.70 32.75 8.89
CA PRO A 442 8.54 32.88 7.70
C PRO A 442 7.99 32.09 6.50
N ASP A 443 8.26 32.54 5.29
CA ASP A 443 7.77 31.90 4.05
C ASP A 443 8.17 30.42 3.97
N PHE A 444 9.43 30.10 4.31
CA PHE A 444 9.88 28.70 4.39
C PHE A 444 9.01 27.85 5.32
N VAL A 445 8.55 28.42 6.44
CA VAL A 445 7.69 27.70 7.38
C VAL A 445 6.31 27.47 6.77
N LYS A 446 5.75 28.49 6.10
CA LYS A 446 4.42 28.41 5.45
C LYS A 446 4.38 27.49 4.23
N THR A 447 5.45 27.46 3.43
CA THR A 447 5.44 26.79 2.13
C THR A 447 6.15 25.45 2.11
N VAL A 448 7.00 25.13 3.10
CA VAL A 448 7.81 23.89 3.11
C VAL A 448 7.50 22.99 4.30
N THR A 449 7.36 23.55 5.51
CA THR A 449 7.29 22.74 6.75
C THR A 449 5.91 22.64 7.40
N ALA A 450 4.97 23.50 7.00
CA ALA A 450 3.62 23.57 7.54
C ALA A 450 2.77 22.37 7.08
#